data_AF-A0AA43JR14-F1
#
_entry.id   AF-A0AA43JR14-F1
#
_cell.length_a   1.000
_cell.length_b   1.000
_cell.length_c   1.000
_cell.angle_alpha   90.00
_cell.angle_beta   90.00
_cell.angle_gamma   90.00
#
_symmetry.space_group_name_H-M   'P 1'
#
loop_
_entity.id
_entity.type
_entity.pdbx_description
1 polymer ?
#
loop_
_entity_poly.entity_id
_entity_poly.type
_entity_poly.pdbx_seq_one_letter_code
_entity_poly.pdbx_strand_id
1 'polypeptide(L)'
;AQPVAEFLVGARRDPDVGPVLTLGAGGIWVEVLRDVAHRVLPVADDDILAMLAELRTYGLLTGARGTEHADLGAVVVAARSVARCIADHPEVAEVEVNPLFVYAHGVEAVDARIFLTSGSEVSK
;
A
#
# COMPACT_ATOMS: atom_id res chain seq x y z
N ALA A 1 -11.38 0.98 -17.97
CA ALA A 1 -12.36 1.69 -17.12
C ALA A 1 -11.65 2.88 -16.48
N GLN A 2 -12.38 3.90 -16.01
CA GLN A 2 -11.77 4.97 -15.21
C GLN A 2 -11.60 4.46 -13.76
N PRO A 3 -10.44 4.66 -13.12
CA PRO A 3 -10.28 4.28 -11.71
C PRO A 3 -11.23 5.11 -10.84
N VAL A 4 -11.78 4.47 -9.81
CA VAL A 4 -12.62 5.14 -8.80
C VAL A 4 -11.76 5.78 -7.71
N ALA A 5 -10.56 5.26 -7.50
CA ALA A 5 -9.57 5.81 -6.58
C ALA A 5 -8.15 5.45 -7.05
N GLU A 6 -7.18 6.21 -6.57
CA GLU A 6 -5.76 5.90 -6.67
C GLU A 6 -5.22 5.64 -5.27
N PHE A 7 -4.19 4.81 -5.14
CA PHE A 7 -3.57 4.45 -3.88
C PHE A 7 -2.06 4.43 -4.00
N LEU A 8 -1.39 4.60 -2.86
CA LEU A 8 -0.02 4.18 -2.64
C LEU A 8 -0.06 2.97 -1.70
N VAL A 9 0.67 1.92 -2.08
CA VAL A 9 0.89 0.75 -1.24
C VAL A 9 2.38 0.50 -1.21
N GLY A 10 3.00 0.64 -0.04
CA GLY A 10 4.44 0.43 0.09
C GLY A 10 4.80 -0.30 1.36
N ALA A 11 5.96 -0.92 1.39
CA ALA A 11 6.55 -1.44 2.60
C ALA A 11 8.04 -1.13 2.63
N ARG A 12 8.55 -0.74 3.80
CA ARG A 12 9.97 -0.43 4.00
C ARG A 12 10.50 -1.06 5.28
N ARG A 13 11.78 -1.43 5.31
CA ARG A 13 12.45 -1.83 6.55
C ARG A 13 12.82 -0.59 7.34
N ASP A 14 12.11 -0.39 8.44
CA ASP A 14 12.48 0.57 9.45
C ASP A 14 13.59 -0.02 10.36
N PRO A 15 14.65 0.74 10.69
CA PRO A 15 15.76 0.24 11.49
C PRO A 15 15.37 -0.08 12.94
N ASP A 16 14.33 0.55 13.48
CA ASP A 16 13.94 0.41 14.88
C ASP A 16 12.86 -0.65 15.07
N VAL A 17 11.90 -0.73 14.13
CA VAL A 17 10.72 -1.60 14.27
C VAL A 17 10.63 -2.72 13.23
N GLY A 18 11.57 -2.80 12.29
CA GLY A 18 11.56 -3.78 11.21
C GLY A 18 10.62 -3.39 10.06
N PRO A 19 10.11 -4.35 9.27
CA PRO A 19 9.27 -4.04 8.11
C PRO A 19 7.96 -3.34 8.48
N VAL A 20 7.65 -2.24 7.80
CA VAL A 20 6.44 -1.44 8.00
C VAL A 20 5.68 -1.35 6.68
N LEU A 21 4.43 -1.81 6.67
CA LEU A 21 3.47 -1.59 5.59
C LEU A 21 2.88 -0.17 5.70
N THR A 22 2.70 0.47 4.56
CA THR A 22 2.12 1.79 4.38
C THR A 22 1.00 1.72 3.34
N LEU A 23 -0.17 2.23 3.69
CA LEU A 23 -1.27 2.49 2.77
C LEU A 23 -1.53 3.98 2.74
N GLY A 24 -1.72 4.54 1.56
CA GLY A 24 -2.14 5.93 1.37
C GLY A 24 -3.15 6.05 0.25
N ALA A 25 -4.09 6.97 0.39
CA ALA A 25 -4.98 7.34 -0.72
C ALA A 25 -4.24 8.30 -1.67
N GLY A 26 -4.25 7.96 -2.96
CA GLY A 26 -3.56 8.54 -4.10
C GLY A 26 -4.17 9.83 -4.70
N GLY A 27 -3.53 10.35 -5.76
CA GLY A 27 -3.89 11.58 -6.47
C GLY A 27 -3.14 12.83 -5.98
N ILE A 28 -3.40 14.00 -6.60
CA ILE A 28 -2.77 15.31 -6.27
C ILE A 28 -2.80 15.62 -4.76
N TRP A 29 -3.75 15.04 -4.03
CA TRP A 29 -3.97 15.32 -2.62
C TRP A 29 -3.05 14.52 -1.65
N VAL A 30 -2.32 13.49 -2.10
CA VAL A 30 -1.39 12.70 -1.25
C VAL A 30 -0.32 13.59 -0.62
N GLU A 31 0.33 14.43 -1.44
CA GLU A 31 1.43 15.29 -1.00
C GLU A 31 0.94 16.37 -0.01
N VAL A 32 -0.33 16.78 -0.15
CA VAL A 32 -0.93 17.87 0.63
C VAL A 32 -1.55 17.38 1.93
N LEU A 33 -2.21 16.22 1.92
CA LEU A 33 -3.00 15.74 3.06
C LEU A 33 -2.26 14.74 3.95
N ARG A 34 -1.19 14.09 3.46
CA ARG A 34 -0.48 13.00 4.16
C ARG A 34 -1.46 11.96 4.71
N ASP A 35 -2.45 11.58 3.91
CA ASP A 35 -3.49 10.61 4.29
C ASP A 35 -2.95 9.18 4.17
N VAL A 36 -2.23 8.75 5.20
CA VAL A 36 -1.54 7.46 5.25
C VAL A 36 -1.80 6.73 6.56
N ALA A 37 -1.79 5.40 6.50
CA ALA A 37 -1.82 4.50 7.64
C ALA A 37 -0.62 3.56 7.58
N HIS A 38 -0.04 3.25 8.74
CA HIS A 38 1.14 2.39 8.86
C HIS A 38 0.88 1.22 9.81
N ARG A 39 1.50 0.06 9.53
CA ARG A 39 1.55 -1.10 10.42
C ARG A 39 2.89 -1.81 10.35
N VAL A 40 3.42 -2.20 11.51
CA VAL A 40 4.58 -3.11 11.59
C VAL A 40 4.12 -4.51 11.19
N LEU A 41 4.91 -5.20 10.37
CA LEU A 41 4.63 -6.58 9.98
C LEU A 41 4.94 -7.57 11.11
N PRO A 42 4.23 -8.73 11.19
CA PRO A 42 3.21 -9.21 10.26
C PRO A 42 1.84 -8.53 10.45
N VAL A 43 1.04 -8.52 9.39
CA VAL A 43 -0.35 -8.03 9.39
C VAL A 43 -1.28 -9.06 8.79
N ALA A 44 -2.50 -9.14 9.32
CA ALA A 44 -3.61 -9.89 8.75
C ALA A 44 -4.46 -9.01 7.82
N ASP A 45 -5.40 -9.61 7.10
CA ASP A 45 -6.33 -8.88 6.24
C ASP A 45 -7.17 -7.88 7.01
N ASP A 46 -7.58 -8.23 8.23
CA ASP A 46 -8.36 -7.35 9.11
C ASP A 46 -7.56 -6.12 9.53
N ASP A 47 -6.22 -6.24 9.68
CA ASP A 47 -5.35 -5.10 9.96
C ASP A 47 -5.30 -4.14 8.76
N ILE A 48 -5.23 -4.69 7.55
CA ILE A 48 -5.21 -3.92 6.30
C ILE A 48 -6.56 -3.22 6.09
N LEU A 49 -7.67 -3.91 6.36
CA LEU A 49 -9.00 -3.30 6.34
C LEU A 49 -9.13 -2.17 7.37
N ALA A 50 -8.57 -2.35 8.58
CA ALA A 50 -8.53 -1.30 9.58
C ALA A 50 -7.67 -0.11 9.13
N MET A 51 -6.52 -0.34 8.51
CA MET A 51 -5.69 0.72 7.92
C MET A 51 -6.46 1.53 6.86
N LEU A 52 -7.25 0.85 6.00
CA LEU A 52 -8.09 1.55 5.01
C LEU A 52 -9.15 2.43 5.68
N ALA A 53 -9.76 1.95 6.76
CA ALA A 53 -10.76 2.70 7.52
C ALA A 53 -10.17 3.91 8.28
N GLU A 54 -8.86 3.92 8.54
CA GLU A 54 -8.14 5.06 9.15
C GLU A 54 -7.90 6.21 8.18
N LEU A 55 -7.96 5.95 6.87
CA LEU A 55 -7.78 6.98 5.85
C LEU A 55 -8.93 8.00 5.94
N ARG A 56 -8.59 9.29 5.94
CA ARG A 56 -9.56 10.39 5.94
C ARG A 56 -10.47 10.34 4.71
N THR A 57 -9.94 9.78 3.63
CA THR A 57 -10.63 9.56 2.35
C THR A 57 -11.49 8.30 2.31
N TYR A 58 -11.54 7.47 3.36
CA TYR A 58 -12.30 6.22 3.38
C TYR A 58 -13.78 6.38 3.00
N GLY A 59 -14.41 7.49 3.41
CA GLY A 59 -15.79 7.81 3.04
C GLY A 59 -16.00 8.04 1.52
N LEU A 60 -14.95 8.41 0.78
CA LEU A 60 -14.99 8.57 -0.67
C LEU A 60 -14.87 7.21 -1.38
N LEU A 61 -14.10 6.28 -0.80
CA LEU A 61 -13.90 4.93 -1.31
C LEU A 61 -15.17 4.07 -1.20
N THR A 62 -15.94 4.32 -0.14
CA THR A 62 -17.22 3.64 0.14
C THR A 62 -18.42 4.35 -0.49
N GLY A 63 -18.18 5.43 -1.25
CA GLY A 63 -19.17 6.15 -2.04
C GLY A 63 -20.06 7.11 -1.25
N ALA A 64 -20.24 8.32 -1.78
CA ALA A 64 -21.33 9.21 -1.39
C ALA A 64 -22.41 9.16 -2.47
N ARG A 65 -23.62 8.65 -2.13
CA ARG A 65 -24.84 8.59 -2.95
C ARG A 65 -24.61 8.53 -4.48
N GLY A 66 -24.48 7.32 -5.03
CA GLY A 66 -24.61 7.07 -6.47
C GLY A 66 -23.31 6.81 -7.24
N THR A 67 -22.16 6.70 -6.57
CA THR A 67 -20.88 6.30 -7.19
C THR A 67 -20.60 4.80 -6.98
N GLU A 68 -19.92 4.17 -7.94
CA GLU A 68 -19.41 2.81 -7.78
C GLU A 68 -18.40 2.75 -6.63
N HIS A 69 -18.44 1.67 -5.84
CA HIS A 69 -17.60 1.52 -4.65
C HIS A 69 -16.24 0.96 -5.06
N ALA A 70 -15.16 1.40 -4.43
CA ALA A 70 -13.84 0.79 -4.61
C ALA A 70 -13.86 -0.69 -4.17
N ASP A 71 -13.20 -1.55 -4.95
CA ASP A 71 -12.98 -2.93 -4.55
C ASP A 71 -11.91 -3.02 -3.46
N LEU A 72 -12.32 -2.78 -2.21
CA LEU A 72 -11.43 -2.81 -1.05
C LEU A 72 -10.81 -4.20 -0.84
N GLY A 73 -11.50 -5.27 -1.26
CA GLY A 73 -10.96 -6.63 -1.20
C GLY A 73 -9.74 -6.78 -2.11
N ALA A 74 -9.80 -6.24 -3.32
CA ALA A 74 -8.66 -6.22 -4.23
C ALA A 74 -7.49 -5.37 -3.69
N VAL A 75 -7.76 -4.25 -3.02
CA VAL A 75 -6.72 -3.46 -2.33
C VAL A 75 -6.05 -4.27 -1.22
N VAL A 76 -6.82 -5.02 -0.42
CA VAL A 76 -6.28 -5.88 0.64
C VAL A 76 -5.33 -6.94 0.07
N VAL A 77 -5.71 -7.58 -1.03
CA VAL A 77 -4.86 -8.58 -1.70
C VAL A 77 -3.56 -7.97 -2.22
N ALA A 78 -3.62 -6.77 -2.82
CA ALA A 78 -2.42 -6.06 -3.28
C ALA A 78 -1.50 -5.68 -2.11
N ALA A 79 -2.05 -5.11 -1.04
CA ALA A 79 -1.32 -4.75 0.18
C ALA A 79 -0.66 -5.96 0.84
N ARG A 80 -1.37 -7.10 0.93
CA ARG A 80 -0.80 -8.35 1.42
C ARG A 80 0.37 -8.84 0.56
N SER A 81 0.27 -8.67 -0.76
CA SER A 81 1.33 -9.07 -1.69
C SER A 81 2.59 -8.23 -1.48
N VAL A 82 2.45 -6.92 -1.24
CA VAL A 82 3.57 -6.02 -0.89
C VAL A 82 4.17 -6.38 0.47
N ALA A 83 3.33 -6.59 1.50
CA ALA A 83 3.78 -7.03 2.82
C ALA A 83 4.56 -8.35 2.75
N ARG A 84 4.07 -9.31 1.95
CA ARG A 84 4.75 -10.58 1.73
C ARG A 84 6.07 -10.42 0.98
N CYS A 85 6.12 -9.56 -0.03
CA CYS A 85 7.35 -9.32 -0.78
C CYS A 85 8.49 -8.89 0.15
N ILE A 86 8.28 -7.92 1.03
CA ILE A 86 9.35 -7.52 1.96
C ILE A 86 9.57 -8.55 3.08
N ALA A 87 8.55 -9.30 3.50
CA ALA A 87 8.73 -10.34 4.52
C ALA A 87 9.57 -11.51 4.02
N ASP A 88 9.33 -11.96 2.78
CA ASP A 88 9.95 -13.14 2.18
C ASP A 88 11.34 -12.84 1.58
N HIS A 89 11.67 -11.57 1.34
CA HIS A 89 12.93 -11.13 0.71
C HIS A 89 13.75 -10.19 1.62
N PRO A 90 14.70 -10.72 2.42
CA PRO A 90 15.60 -9.92 3.28
C PRO A 90 16.34 -8.80 2.55
N GLU A 91 16.71 -9.03 1.29
CA GLU A 91 17.43 -8.10 0.42
C GLU A 91 16.58 -6.89 -0.01
N VAL A 92 15.26 -6.95 0.12
CA VAL A 92 14.36 -5.84 -0.19
C VAL A 92 14.38 -4.86 0.99
N ALA A 93 14.87 -3.65 0.74
CA ALA A 93 14.85 -2.54 1.69
C ALA A 93 13.50 -1.82 1.65
N GLU A 94 12.93 -1.65 0.46
CA GLU A 94 11.68 -0.95 0.23
C GLU A 94 10.98 -1.43 -1.06
N VAL A 95 9.66 -1.50 -1.03
CA VAL A 95 8.76 -1.72 -2.17
C VAL A 95 7.73 -0.62 -2.13
N GLU A 96 7.48 0.02 -3.27
CA GLU A 96 6.40 0.98 -3.44
C GLU A 96 5.63 0.67 -4.73
N VAL A 97 4.31 0.59 -4.64
CA VAL A 97 3.38 0.59 -5.76
C VAL A 97 2.64 1.91 -5.72
N ASN A 98 2.90 2.76 -6.73
CA ASN A 98 2.35 4.10 -6.78
C ASN A 98 2.35 4.66 -8.22
N PRO A 99 1.19 4.84 -8.88
CA PRO A 99 -0.14 4.63 -8.33
C PRO A 99 -0.59 3.16 -8.44
N LEU A 100 -1.34 2.71 -7.44
CA LEU A 100 -2.26 1.58 -7.53
C LEU A 100 -3.64 2.14 -7.91
N PHE A 101 -4.10 1.87 -9.12
CA PHE A 101 -5.45 2.22 -9.54
C PHE A 101 -6.45 1.22 -8.97
N VAL A 102 -7.54 1.73 -8.42
CA VAL A 102 -8.63 0.94 -7.84
C VAL A 102 -9.89 1.15 -8.67
N TYR A 103 -10.54 0.05 -9.04
CA TYR A 103 -11.78 0.05 -9.80
C TYR A 103 -12.93 -0.47 -8.94
N ALA A 104 -14.14 -0.48 -9.52
CA ALA A 104 -15.29 -1.17 -8.92
C ALA A 104 -15.06 -2.68 -8.77
N HIS A 105 -14.19 -3.24 -9.63
CA HIS A 105 -13.80 -4.64 -9.65
C HIS A 105 -12.31 -4.75 -9.94
N GLY A 106 -11.52 -5.03 -8.91
CA GLY A 106 -10.07 -5.19 -9.02
C GLY A 106 -9.25 -3.91 -8.90
N VAL A 107 -7.94 -4.09 -9.06
CA VAL A 107 -6.90 -3.07 -8.96
C VAL A 107 -5.86 -3.27 -10.06
N GLU A 108 -5.12 -2.22 -10.40
CA GLU A 108 -4.01 -2.24 -11.35
C GLU A 108 -2.80 -1.47 -10.78
N ALA A 109 -1.65 -2.13 -10.69
CA ALA A 109 -0.39 -1.48 -10.33
C ALA A 109 0.20 -0.81 -11.57
N VAL A 110 0.17 0.52 -11.62
CA VAL A 110 0.59 1.29 -12.79
C VAL A 110 2.11 1.52 -12.82
N ASP A 111 2.70 1.77 -11.65
CA ASP A 111 4.15 1.83 -11.45
C ASP A 111 4.51 1.10 -10.15
N ALA A 112 5.72 0.54 -10.12
CA ALA A 112 6.27 -0.14 -8.96
C ALA A 112 7.79 0.05 -8.90
N ARG A 113 8.29 0.32 -7.70
CA ARG A 113 9.72 0.51 -7.43
C ARG A 113 10.15 -0.38 -6.27
N ILE A 114 11.34 -0.95 -6.40
CA ILE A 114 11.93 -1.80 -5.37
C ILE A 114 13.36 -1.34 -5.14
N PHE A 115 13.68 -1.04 -3.89
CA PHE A 115 15.03 -0.76 -3.44
C PHE A 115 15.60 -1.97 -2.72
N LEU A 116 16.81 -2.35 -3.09
CA LEU A 116 17.54 -3.44 -2.45
C LEU A 116 18.55 -2.88 -1.47
N THR A 117 18.82 -3.63 -0.38
CA THR A 117 19.95 -3.34 0.48
C THR A 117 21.24 -3.56 -0.31
N SER A 118 22.13 -2.57 -0.33
CA SER A 118 23.49 -2.75 -0.86
C SER A 118 24.16 -3.88 -0.07
N GLY A 119 24.46 -5.01 -0.72
CA GLY A 119 25.14 -6.12 -0.06
C GLY A 119 26.43 -5.63 0.57
N SER A 120 26.64 -5.91 1.86
CA SER A 120 27.99 -5.91 2.39
C SER A 120 28.74 -7.00 1.64
N GLU A 121 29.76 -6.61 0.86
CA GLU A 121 30.74 -7.58 0.36
C GLU A 121 31.23 -8.37 1.58
N VAL A 122 30.96 -9.67 1.59
CA VAL A 122 31.60 -10.58 2.53
C VAL A 122 33.08 -10.53 2.19
N SER A 123 33.84 -9.74 2.94
CA SER A 123 35.30 -9.79 2.92
C SER A 123 35.71 -11.25 3.12
N LYS A 124 36.32 -11.81 2.08
CA LYS A 124 36.99 -13.12 2.13
C LYS A 124 38.13 -13.10 3.14
#